data_AF-A0A4U7KWB4-F1
#
_entry.id   AF-A0A4U7KWB4-F1
#
_cell.length_a   1.000
_cell.length_b   1.000
_cell.length_c   1.000
_cell.angle_alpha   90.00
_cell.angle_beta   90.00
_cell.angle_gamma   90.00
#
_symmetry.space_group_name_H-M   'P 1'
#
loop_
_entity.id
_entity.type
_entity.pdbx_description
1 polymer ?
#
loop_
_entity_poly.entity_id
_entity_poly.type
_entity_poly.pdbx_seq_one_letter_code
_entity_poly.pdbx_strand_id
1 'polypeptide(L)'
;MSNPFSNDVRIDIPGTALLRLASDVVDALNRKTIAEEQERLASRQDEAAHELYEQRVDLSVTQSCIDPYRWAVDKAEHGRAIQLHEETPDTSRRLMHLFDLGTIPKSAVVMPRAIALRRQTRQLGEDVAKQEDMMLDFLEYLAFHRLSKDFFRLSDQ
;
A
#
# COMPACT_ATOMS: atom_id res chain seq x y z
N MET A 1 10.40 6.42 40.77
CA MET A 1 10.02 5.27 39.93
C MET A 1 10.04 5.75 38.50
N SER A 2 11.05 5.34 37.73
CA SER A 2 11.28 5.80 36.36
C SER A 2 10.39 5.01 35.41
N ASN A 3 9.61 5.70 34.58
CA ASN A 3 8.73 5.08 33.59
C ASN A 3 9.60 4.38 32.52
N PRO A 4 9.54 3.04 32.36
CA PRO A 4 10.41 2.30 31.44
C PRO A 4 10.10 2.55 29.95
N PHE A 5 9.06 3.33 29.65
CA PHE A 5 8.73 3.80 28.30
C PHE A 5 9.31 5.18 27.97
N SER A 6 10.18 5.74 28.81
CA SER A 6 10.91 6.99 28.55
C SER A 6 12.10 6.79 27.60
N ASN A 7 11.95 5.99 26.55
CA ASN A 7 12.77 6.08 25.36
C ASN A 7 11.86 6.65 24.28
N ASP A 8 11.93 7.97 24.09
CA ASP A 8 11.42 8.67 22.91
C ASP A 8 12.20 8.18 21.69
N VAL A 9 11.91 6.95 21.24
CA VAL A 9 12.34 6.47 19.92
C VAL A 9 11.49 7.22 18.91
N ARG A 10 11.97 8.38 18.50
CA ARG A 10 11.49 9.03 17.27
C ARG A 10 11.89 8.14 16.11
N ILE A 11 10.92 7.43 15.56
CA ILE A 11 11.10 6.70 14.30
C ILE A 11 10.89 7.72 13.18
N ASP A 12 11.97 8.22 12.62
CA ASP A 12 11.93 9.10 11.45
C ASP A 12 11.65 8.25 10.19
N ILE A 13 10.37 8.00 9.92
CA ILE A 13 9.95 7.34 8.69
C ILE A 13 9.86 8.39 7.58
N PRO A 14 10.65 8.28 6.49
CA PRO A 14 10.54 9.22 5.38
C PRO A 14 9.18 9.03 4.70
N GLY A 15 8.27 10.00 4.87
CA GLY A 15 6.89 9.88 4.39
C GLY A 15 6.78 9.57 2.89
N THR A 16 7.65 10.17 2.07
CA THR A 16 7.71 9.88 0.63
C THR A 16 8.16 8.45 0.32
N ALA A 17 9.10 7.89 1.10
CA ALA A 17 9.52 6.50 0.97
C ALA A 17 8.41 5.54 1.40
N LEU A 18 7.69 5.87 2.47
CA LEU A 18 6.56 5.08 2.96
C LEU A 18 5.40 5.04 1.94
N LEU A 19 5.04 6.18 1.36
CA LEU A 19 4.03 6.26 0.30
C LEU A 19 4.41 5.43 -0.93
N ARG A 20 5.68 5.55 -1.37
CA ARG A 20 6.19 4.77 -2.51
C ARG A 20 6.13 3.29 -2.21
N LEU A 21 6.59 2.88 -1.02
CA LEU A 21 6.57 1.49 -0.61
C LEU A 21 5.15 0.93 -0.54
N ALA A 22 4.19 1.65 0.05
CA ALA A 22 2.79 1.25 0.10
C ALA A 22 2.20 1.02 -1.29
N SER A 23 2.44 1.96 -2.20
CA SER A 23 2.02 1.89 -3.60
C SER A 23 2.68 0.71 -4.33
N ASP A 24 3.99 0.53 -4.16
CA ASP A 24 4.77 -0.52 -4.83
C ASP A 24 4.35 -1.93 -4.41
N VAL A 25 4.07 -2.16 -3.11
CA VAL A 25 3.67 -3.50 -2.64
C VAL A 25 2.29 -3.89 -3.16
N VAL A 26 1.34 -2.94 -3.20
CA VAL A 26 0.00 -3.20 -3.74
C VAL A 26 0.05 -3.45 -5.24
N ASP A 27 0.83 -2.67 -5.99
CA ASP A 27 1.01 -2.89 -7.43
C ASP A 27 1.70 -4.21 -7.74
N ALA A 28 2.71 -4.60 -6.95
CA ALA A 28 3.37 -5.89 -7.10
C ALA A 28 2.38 -7.05 -6.89
N LEU A 29 1.51 -6.95 -5.88
CA LEU A 29 0.45 -7.93 -5.66
C LEU A 29 -0.55 -7.93 -6.82
N ASN A 30 -1.00 -6.77 -7.29
CA ASN A 30 -1.92 -6.66 -8.42
C ASN A 30 -1.36 -7.31 -9.70
N ARG A 31 -0.08 -7.07 -10.03
CA ARG A 31 0.58 -7.72 -11.18
C ARG A 31 0.63 -9.24 -11.03
N LYS A 32 0.93 -9.75 -9.83
CA LYS A 32 0.92 -11.19 -9.55
C LYS A 32 -0.48 -11.78 -9.71
N THR A 33 -1.50 -11.14 -9.15
CA THR A 33 -2.90 -11.59 -9.25
C THR A 33 -3.39 -11.60 -10.70
N ILE A 34 -3.00 -10.62 -11.53
CA ILE A 34 -3.32 -10.60 -12.96
C ILE A 34 -2.71 -11.82 -13.68
N ALA A 35 -1.44 -12.12 -13.42
CA ALA A 35 -0.77 -13.25 -14.05
C ALA A 35 -1.41 -14.58 -13.63
N GLU A 36 -1.73 -14.74 -12.34
CA GLU A 36 -2.42 -15.93 -11.82
C GLU A 36 -3.82 -16.07 -12.42
N GLU A 37 -4.60 -14.98 -12.53
CA GLU A 37 -5.93 -15.01 -13.14
C GLU A 37 -5.86 -15.51 -14.60
N GLN A 38 -4.92 -14.98 -15.38
CA GLN A 38 -4.71 -15.38 -16.77
C GLN A 38 -4.35 -16.87 -16.88
N GLU A 39 -3.50 -17.38 -15.97
CA GLU A 39 -3.15 -18.80 -15.91
C GLU A 39 -4.35 -19.70 -15.56
N ARG A 40 -5.19 -19.26 -14.60
CA ARG A 40 -6.42 -19.98 -14.22
C ARG A 40 -7.42 -20.03 -15.37
N LEU A 41 -7.62 -18.92 -16.08
CA LEU A 41 -8.46 -18.86 -17.27
C LEU A 41 -7.94 -19.79 -18.38
N ALA A 42 -6.62 -19.77 -18.66
CA ALA A 42 -6.01 -20.66 -19.64
C ALA A 42 -6.19 -22.14 -19.26
N SER A 43 -6.23 -22.45 -17.97
CA SER A 43 -6.45 -23.78 -17.41
C SER A 43 -7.94 -24.16 -17.24
N ARG A 44 -8.88 -23.32 -17.70
CA ARG A 44 -10.34 -23.50 -17.58
C ARG A 44 -10.83 -23.63 -16.13
N GLN A 45 -10.19 -22.91 -15.21
CA GLN A 45 -10.55 -22.84 -13.80
C GLN A 45 -11.33 -21.54 -13.54
N ASP A 46 -12.51 -21.41 -14.14
CA ASP A 46 -13.27 -20.16 -14.20
C ASP A 46 -13.66 -19.62 -12.81
N GLU A 47 -14.01 -20.49 -11.87
CA GLU A 47 -14.33 -20.11 -10.49
C GLU A 47 -13.12 -19.49 -9.77
N ALA A 48 -11.95 -20.14 -9.86
CA ALA A 48 -10.71 -19.62 -9.29
C ALA A 48 -10.25 -18.32 -9.97
N ALA A 49 -10.47 -18.18 -11.28
CA ALA A 49 -10.20 -16.94 -11.99
C ALA A 49 -11.14 -15.81 -11.53
N HIS A 50 -12.42 -16.12 -11.28
CA HIS A 50 -13.39 -15.15 -10.77
C HIS A 50 -13.01 -14.64 -9.37
N GLU A 51 -12.59 -15.53 -8.48
CA GLU A 51 -12.10 -15.13 -7.15
C GLU A 51 -10.89 -14.17 -7.25
N LEU A 52 -9.97 -14.43 -8.18
CA LEU A 52 -8.81 -13.54 -8.40
C LEU A 52 -9.24 -12.18 -8.99
N TYR A 53 -10.25 -12.18 -9.86
CA TYR A 53 -10.82 -10.93 -10.38
C TYR A 53 -11.44 -10.07 -9.26
N GLU A 54 -12.21 -10.66 -8.35
CA GLU A 54 -12.75 -9.94 -7.19
C GLU A 54 -11.64 -9.36 -6.31
N GLN A 55 -10.58 -10.14 -6.07
CA GLN A 55 -9.40 -9.65 -5.34
C GLN A 55 -8.72 -8.48 -6.05
N ARG A 56 -8.69 -8.45 -7.39
CA ARG A 56 -8.17 -7.29 -8.14
C ARG A 56 -9.01 -6.04 -7.97
N VAL A 57 -10.32 -6.17 -7.73
CA VAL A 57 -11.16 -5.02 -7.42
C VAL A 57 -10.73 -4.41 -6.08
N ASP A 58 -10.53 -5.22 -5.05
CA ASP A 58 -10.04 -4.76 -3.74
C ASP A 58 -8.65 -4.12 -3.83
N LEU A 59 -7.74 -4.70 -4.63
CA LEU A 59 -6.42 -4.13 -4.90
C LEU A 59 -6.51 -2.78 -5.59
N SER A 60 -7.39 -2.67 -6.60
CA SER A 60 -7.63 -1.43 -7.34
C SER A 60 -8.20 -0.33 -6.44
N VAL A 61 -9.13 -0.65 -5.54
CA VAL A 61 -9.68 0.31 -4.58
C VAL A 61 -8.58 0.77 -3.62
N THR A 62 -7.83 -0.17 -3.04
CA THR A 62 -6.74 0.14 -2.10
C THR A 62 -5.69 1.03 -2.75
N GLN A 63 -5.28 0.73 -3.99
CA GLN A 63 -4.30 1.53 -4.74
C GLN A 63 -4.84 2.93 -5.06
N SER A 64 -6.11 3.05 -5.43
CA SER A 64 -6.73 4.35 -5.72
C SER A 64 -6.78 5.28 -4.50
N CYS A 65 -6.78 4.72 -3.29
CA CYS A 65 -6.77 5.48 -2.05
C CYS A 65 -5.35 5.86 -1.61
N ILE A 66 -4.38 4.96 -1.78
CA ILE A 66 -2.96 5.19 -1.44
C ILE A 66 -2.31 6.16 -2.43
N ASP A 67 -2.47 5.90 -3.72
CA ASP A 67 -1.84 6.64 -4.81
C ASP A 67 -2.82 6.81 -5.99
N PRO A 68 -3.77 7.76 -5.89
CA PRO A 68 -4.77 7.98 -6.93
C PRO A 68 -4.16 8.28 -8.30
N TYR A 69 -3.02 8.98 -8.33
CA TYR A 69 -2.34 9.34 -9.57
C TYR A 69 -1.77 8.10 -10.25
N ARG A 70 -1.00 7.28 -9.53
CA ARG A 70 -0.43 6.04 -10.09
C ARG A 70 -1.52 5.08 -10.53
N TRP A 71 -2.56 4.91 -9.71
CA TRP A 71 -3.74 4.13 -10.07
C TRP A 71 -4.36 4.59 -11.40
N ALA A 72 -4.52 5.91 -11.58
CA ALA A 72 -5.14 6.46 -12.78
C ALA A 72 -4.25 6.31 -14.02
N VAL A 73 -2.93 6.48 -13.88
CA VAL A 73 -1.95 6.21 -14.95
C VAL A 73 -2.05 4.75 -15.40
N ASP A 74 -1.99 3.81 -14.44
CA ASP A 74 -2.12 2.38 -14.74
C ASP A 74 -3.43 2.09 -15.48
N LYS A 75 -4.56 2.63 -15.05
CA LYS A 75 -5.85 2.40 -15.73
C LYS A 75 -5.94 3.04 -17.12
N ALA A 76 -5.30 4.20 -17.32
CA ALA A 76 -5.25 4.87 -18.62
C ALA A 76 -4.43 4.04 -19.62
N GLU A 77 -3.31 3.45 -19.21
CA GLU A 77 -2.52 2.50 -20.02
C GLU A 77 -3.35 1.28 -20.45
N HIS A 78 -4.32 0.88 -19.63
CA HIS A 78 -5.26 -0.21 -19.94
C HIS A 78 -6.53 0.26 -20.69
N GLY A 79 -6.48 1.44 -21.31
CA GLY A 79 -7.55 1.94 -22.19
C GLY A 79 -8.82 2.41 -21.49
N ARG A 80 -8.78 2.62 -20.16
CA ARG A 80 -9.92 3.25 -19.45
C ARG A 80 -9.75 4.76 -19.47
N ALA A 81 -10.73 5.46 -20.05
CA ALA A 81 -10.80 6.91 -19.98
C ALA A 81 -11.06 7.33 -18.51
N ILE A 82 -10.03 7.83 -17.83
CA ILE A 82 -10.17 8.42 -16.51
C ILE A 82 -10.05 9.93 -16.65
N GLN A 83 -11.05 10.65 -16.17
CA GLN A 83 -10.93 12.09 -15.94
C GLN A 83 -10.02 12.29 -14.74
N LEU A 84 -8.72 12.44 -15.01
CA LEU A 84 -7.77 12.96 -14.04
C LEU A 84 -8.14 14.42 -13.79
N HIS A 85 -8.64 14.76 -12.60
CA HIS A 85 -8.59 16.15 -12.17
C HIS A 85 -7.11 16.54 -12.03
N GLU A 86 -6.71 17.61 -12.70
CA GLU A 86 -5.32 18.02 -12.93
C GLU A 86 -4.52 18.37 -11.66
N GLU A 87 -5.15 18.36 -10.49
CA GLU A 87 -4.47 18.58 -9.22
C GLU A 87 -3.85 17.27 -8.73
N THR A 88 -2.56 17.08 -9.03
CA THR A 88 -1.75 16.08 -8.32
C THR A 88 -1.77 16.44 -6.84
N PRO A 89 -2.37 15.64 -5.95
CA PRO A 89 -2.42 15.96 -4.54
C PRO A 89 -0.99 16.10 -4.01
N ASP A 90 -0.73 17.16 -3.24
CA ASP A 90 0.56 17.34 -2.61
C ASP A 90 0.91 16.15 -1.69
N THR A 91 2.21 16.02 -1.39
CA THR A 91 2.73 14.92 -0.57
C THR A 91 2.04 14.82 0.79
N SER A 92 1.68 15.95 1.39
CA SER A 92 1.02 16.00 2.70
C SER A 92 -0.37 15.39 2.62
N ARG A 93 -1.17 15.72 1.61
CA ARG A 93 -2.50 15.14 1.38
C ARG A 93 -2.43 13.63 1.13
N ARG A 94 -1.43 13.18 0.37
CA ARG A 94 -1.18 11.74 0.13
C ARG A 94 -0.82 11.01 1.42
N LEU A 95 0.02 11.60 2.27
CA LEU A 95 0.36 11.05 3.58
C LEU A 95 -0.87 10.94 4.49
N MET A 96 -1.75 11.94 4.48
CA MET A 96 -2.99 11.90 5.24
C MET A 96 -3.87 10.73 4.81
N HIS A 97 -4.01 10.47 3.52
CA HIS A 97 -4.77 9.32 3.02
C HIS A 97 -4.13 7.99 3.44
N LEU A 98 -2.81 7.91 3.44
CA LEU A 98 -2.08 6.73 3.94
C LEU A 98 -2.30 6.51 5.44
N PHE A 99 -2.40 7.55 6.26
CA PHE A 99 -2.73 7.38 7.69
C PHE A 99 -4.18 6.99 7.93
N ASP A 100 -5.06 7.29 6.98
CA ASP A 100 -6.44 6.82 6.97
C ASP A 100 -6.57 5.42 6.30
N LEU A 101 -5.47 4.68 6.06
CA LEU A 101 -5.48 3.35 5.41
C LEU A 101 -6.42 2.34 6.09
N GLY A 102 -6.49 2.35 7.43
CA GLY A 102 -7.40 1.50 8.19
C GLY A 102 -8.89 1.81 7.99
N THR A 103 -9.22 2.90 7.29
CA THR A 103 -10.61 3.24 6.90
C THR A 103 -10.97 2.75 5.51
N ILE A 104 -9.98 2.34 4.71
CA ILE A 104 -10.20 1.81 3.37
C ILE A 104 -10.78 0.40 3.50
N PRO A 105 -11.92 0.10 2.85
CA PRO A 105 -12.45 -1.25 2.84
C PRO A 105 -11.39 -2.26 2.36
N LYS A 106 -11.26 -3.38 3.07
CA LYS A 106 -10.36 -4.49 2.71
C LYS A 106 -8.85 -4.20 2.75
N SER A 107 -8.41 -3.00 3.17
CA SER A 107 -6.97 -2.73 3.36
C SER A 107 -6.32 -3.69 4.36
N ALA A 108 -7.05 -4.05 5.43
CA ALA A 108 -6.67 -5.08 6.41
C ALA A 108 -6.48 -6.50 5.82
N VAL A 109 -6.92 -6.74 4.58
CA VAL A 109 -6.71 -7.99 3.85
C VAL A 109 -5.64 -7.81 2.77
N VAL A 110 -5.72 -6.71 2.02
CA VAL A 110 -4.82 -6.40 0.91
C VAL A 110 -3.40 -6.16 1.39
N MET A 111 -3.21 -5.31 2.39
CA MET A 111 -1.89 -4.87 2.82
C MET A 111 -1.05 -6.00 3.42
N PRO A 112 -1.55 -6.85 4.33
CA PRO A 112 -0.76 -7.98 4.83
C PRO A 112 -0.33 -8.93 3.71
N ARG A 113 -1.21 -9.18 2.73
CA ARG A 113 -0.87 -10.03 1.56
C ARG A 113 0.20 -9.38 0.69
N ALA A 114 0.10 -8.08 0.44
CA ALA A 114 1.06 -7.33 -0.36
C ALA A 114 2.44 -7.29 0.33
N ILE A 115 2.46 -7.07 1.64
CA ILE A 115 3.66 -7.09 2.48
C ILE A 115 4.29 -8.47 2.50
N ALA A 116 3.51 -9.53 2.70
CA ALA A 116 4.01 -10.90 2.66
C ALA A 116 4.67 -11.22 1.31
N LEU A 117 4.05 -10.79 0.20
CA LEU A 117 4.66 -10.94 -1.13
C LEU A 117 5.97 -10.16 -1.25
N ARG A 118 6.04 -8.92 -0.76
CA ARG A 118 7.28 -8.13 -0.79
C ARG A 118 8.39 -8.80 -0.01
N ARG A 119 8.12 -9.28 1.21
CA ARG A 119 9.08 -10.01 2.04
C ARG A 119 9.59 -11.29 1.37
N GLN A 120 8.72 -11.99 0.65
CA GLN A 120 9.08 -13.23 -0.06
C GLN A 120 9.92 -12.99 -1.32
N THR A 121 9.68 -11.88 -2.02
CA THR A 121 10.27 -11.63 -3.36
C THR A 121 11.43 -10.65 -3.35
N ARG A 122 11.66 -9.93 -2.25
CA ARG A 122 12.75 -8.95 -2.13
C ARG A 122 14.13 -9.61 -2.27
N GLN A 123 15.04 -8.85 -2.86
CA GLN A 123 16.47 -9.16 -2.91
C GLN A 123 17.22 -7.93 -2.41
N LEU A 124 17.38 -7.81 -1.09
CA LEU A 124 18.00 -6.68 -0.43
C LEU A 124 19.10 -7.16 0.52
N GLY A 125 20.14 -6.34 0.70
CA GLY A 125 21.12 -6.54 1.78
C GLY A 125 20.47 -6.36 3.16
N GLU A 126 21.07 -6.95 4.19
CA GLU A 126 20.48 -7.08 5.54
C GLU A 126 20.03 -5.73 6.14
N ASP A 127 20.86 -4.69 6.05
CA ASP A 127 20.55 -3.38 6.68
C ASP A 127 19.41 -2.65 5.96
N VAL A 128 19.35 -2.75 4.62
CA VAL A 128 18.26 -2.18 3.82
C VAL A 128 16.96 -2.94 4.07
N ALA A 129 17.05 -4.26 4.25
CA ALA A 129 15.89 -5.08 4.58
C ALA A 129 15.30 -4.71 5.96
N LYS A 130 16.12 -4.41 6.97
CA LYS A 130 15.65 -3.96 8.29
C LYS A 130 14.86 -2.64 8.21
N GLN A 131 15.38 -1.67 7.46
CA GLN A 131 14.69 -0.39 7.29
C GLN A 131 13.39 -0.54 6.50
N GLU A 132 13.40 -1.35 5.43
CA GLU A 132 12.17 -1.69 4.70
C GLU A 132 11.16 -2.42 5.59
N ASP A 133 11.59 -3.40 6.38
CA ASP A 133 10.72 -4.17 7.27
C ASP A 133 10.04 -3.28 8.31
N MET A 134 10.75 -2.30 8.88
CA MET A 134 10.14 -1.32 9.79
C MET A 134 9.02 -0.51 9.12
N MET A 135 9.23 -0.11 7.85
CA MET A 135 8.18 0.58 7.09
C MET A 135 7.02 -0.35 6.74
N LEU A 136 7.30 -1.62 6.37
CA LEU A 136 6.28 -2.62 6.10
C LEU A 136 5.44 -2.93 7.35
N ASP A 137 6.06 -3.11 8.52
CA ASP A 137 5.38 -3.31 9.79
C ASP A 137 4.49 -2.12 10.14
N PHE A 138 4.95 -0.90 9.86
CA PHE A 138 4.14 0.30 10.07
C PHE A 138 2.95 0.36 9.11
N LEU A 139 3.12 0.00 7.84
CA LEU A 139 2.02 -0.11 6.87
C LEU A 139 1.00 -1.18 7.27
N GLU A 140 1.47 -2.32 7.77
CA GLU A 140 0.62 -3.38 8.29
C GLU A 140 -0.20 -2.85 9.48
N TYR A 141 0.45 -2.18 10.42
CA TYR A 141 -0.22 -1.53 11.55
C TYR A 141 -1.31 -0.56 11.10
N LEU A 142 -1.00 0.33 10.13
CA LEU A 142 -1.96 1.29 9.57
C LEU A 142 -3.15 0.64 8.87
N ALA A 143 -2.98 -0.56 8.31
CA ALA A 143 -4.07 -1.29 7.67
C ALA A 143 -5.12 -1.80 8.66
N PHE A 144 -4.73 -2.03 9.92
CA PHE A 144 -5.63 -2.47 10.99
C PHE A 144 -6.06 -1.34 11.94
N HIS A 145 -5.31 -0.25 11.99
CA HIS A 145 -5.52 0.83 12.94
C HIS A 145 -5.62 2.17 12.23
N ARG A 146 -6.63 2.95 12.61
CA ARG A 146 -6.66 4.37 12.26
C ARG A 146 -5.76 5.13 13.23
N LEU A 147 -4.75 5.83 12.72
CA LEU A 147 -4.07 6.86 13.50
C LEU A 147 -4.88 8.16 13.43
N SER A 148 -5.22 8.75 14.58
CA SER A 148 -5.84 10.08 14.60
C SER A 148 -4.87 11.10 14.00
N LYS A 149 -5.40 12.06 13.24
CA LYS A 149 -4.64 13.18 12.66
C LYS A 149 -3.85 13.97 13.70
N ASP A 150 -4.23 13.87 14.98
CA ASP A 150 -3.60 14.54 16.11
C ASP A 150 -2.22 13.96 16.50
N PHE A 151 -1.84 12.79 15.97
CA PHE A 151 -0.56 12.15 16.32
C PHE A 151 0.65 12.72 15.57
N PHE A 152 0.46 13.45 14.47
CA PHE A 152 1.57 13.99 13.67
C PHE A 152 1.49 15.51 13.53
N ARG A 153 2.50 16.20 14.09
CA ARG A 153 2.92 17.49 13.53
C ARG A 153 3.84 17.17 12.36
N LEU A 154 3.30 17.20 11.15
CA LEU A 154 4.12 17.28 9.94
C LEU A 154 5.01 18.52 10.10
N SER A 155 6.31 18.27 10.27
CA SER A 155 7.28 19.34 10.47
C SER A 155 7.74 19.75 9.08
N ASP A 156 7.25 20.88 8.59
CA ASP A 156 7.80 21.53 7.40
C ASP A 156 9.18 22.10 7.78
N GLN A 157 10.25 21.37 7.47
CA GLN A 157 11.61 21.90 7.39
C GLN A 157 12.25 21.48 6.08
#